data_AF-A0A560QGG2-F1
#
_entry.id   AF-A0A560QGG2-F1
#
_cell.length_a   1.000
_cell.length_b   1.000
_cell.length_c   1.000
_cell.angle_alpha   90.00
_cell.angle_beta   90.00
_cell.angle_gamma   90.00
#
_symmetry.space_group_name_H-M   'P 1'
#
loop_
_entity.id
_entity.type
_entity.pdbx_description
1 polymer ?
#
loop_
_entity_poly.entity_id
_entity_poly.type
_entity_poly.pdbx_seq_one_letter_code
_entity_poly.pdbx_strand_id
1 'polypeptide(L)'
;MLTCPICLQALSAVDNGVACPANHRFDRARQGYLNLLPVQHKNSRDPGDNAAMVEARRRFLDGGHYAPLAKRLAELAAGYAPARWLDIGCGEGYYTTQIADALPQAEGYALDISREAIKRGCKRAPQLEWLVASMARVPLSDASCQLLASVFSPLDWQEARRLLAPGGGLLRMGPTRDHLLELRGKLYDQVRDYDDQKHLELIPPGMQLAHSETLTFNLQLTSNEARADLLAMTPHGWRASAERRAAVIAEPLEVTVAIRYDWIEKL
;
A
#
# COMPACT_ATOMS: atom_id res chain seq x y z
N MET A 1 -8.45 13.30 -15.73
CA MET A 1 -8.50 12.66 -14.42
C MET A 1 -8.25 11.18 -14.54
N LEU A 2 -9.12 10.30 -15.03
CA LEU A 2 -8.59 9.02 -15.53
C LEU A 2 -7.92 9.25 -16.89
N THR A 3 -6.78 8.59 -17.14
CA THR A 3 -6.06 8.63 -18.43
C THR A 3 -6.04 7.25 -19.07
N CYS A 4 -6.18 7.22 -20.39
CA CYS A 4 -6.18 5.99 -21.15
C CYS A 4 -4.79 5.36 -21.06
N PRO A 5 -4.64 4.12 -20.60
CA PRO A 5 -3.34 3.48 -20.48
C PRO A 5 -2.70 3.12 -21.84
N ILE A 6 -3.41 3.38 -22.95
CA ILE A 6 -2.96 3.11 -24.33
C ILE A 6 -2.54 4.41 -25.02
N CYS A 7 -3.42 5.41 -25.10
CA CYS A 7 -3.15 6.66 -25.82
C CYS A 7 -2.92 7.88 -24.92
N LEU A 8 -2.96 7.72 -23.59
CA LEU A 8 -2.77 8.76 -22.57
C LEU A 8 -3.81 9.90 -22.59
N GLN A 9 -4.79 9.85 -23.49
CA GLN A 9 -5.90 10.81 -23.52
C GLN A 9 -6.85 10.62 -22.34
N ALA A 10 -7.63 11.65 -22.02
CA ALA A 10 -8.63 11.61 -20.96
C ALA A 10 -9.66 10.49 -21.21
N LEU A 11 -10.00 9.79 -20.14
CA LEU A 11 -11.10 8.83 -20.10
C LEU A 11 -12.37 9.53 -19.57
N SER A 12 -13.47 9.32 -20.27
CA SER A 12 -14.81 9.79 -19.90
C SER A 12 -15.72 8.61 -19.63
N ALA A 13 -16.68 8.76 -18.71
CA ALA A 13 -17.67 7.73 -18.43
C ALA A 13 -18.53 7.45 -19.68
N VAL A 14 -18.72 6.16 -19.99
CA VAL A 14 -19.62 5.68 -21.04
C VAL A 14 -20.28 4.40 -20.58
N ASP A 15 -21.59 4.25 -20.78
CA ASP A 15 -22.33 3.03 -20.44
C ASP A 15 -21.99 2.51 -19.01
N ASN A 16 -21.37 1.33 -18.91
CA ASN A 16 -20.90 0.70 -17.68
C ASN A 16 -19.37 0.80 -17.48
N GLY A 17 -18.70 1.78 -18.07
CA GLY A 17 -17.24 1.87 -18.07
C GLY A 17 -16.72 3.24 -18.45
N VAL A 18 -15.54 3.26 -19.07
CA VAL A 18 -14.87 4.49 -19.50
C VAL A 18 -14.27 4.34 -20.91
N ALA A 19 -14.21 5.45 -21.65
CA ALA A 19 -13.64 5.49 -22.98
C ALA A 19 -12.87 6.77 -23.25
N CYS A 20 -11.86 6.70 -24.13
CA CYS A 20 -11.13 7.86 -24.62
C CYS A 20 -11.62 8.31 -26.01
N PRO A 21 -11.25 9.51 -26.50
CA PRO A 21 -11.59 9.98 -27.85
C PRO A 21 -11.14 9.05 -28.99
N ALA A 22 -10.04 8.29 -28.80
CA ALA A 22 -9.59 7.26 -29.74
C ALA A 22 -10.41 5.94 -29.67
N ASN A 23 -11.54 5.94 -28.96
CA ASN A 23 -12.47 4.82 -28.82
C ASN A 23 -11.90 3.54 -28.14
N HIS A 24 -10.78 3.64 -27.43
CA HIS A 24 -10.41 2.59 -26.46
C HIS A 24 -11.42 2.59 -25.30
N ARG A 25 -11.98 1.41 -24.99
CA ARG A 25 -13.00 1.22 -23.96
C ARG A 25 -12.52 0.27 -22.87
N PHE A 26 -12.93 0.56 -21.64
CA PHE A 26 -12.62 -0.24 -20.45
C PHE A 26 -13.89 -0.39 -19.62
N ASP A 27 -14.41 -1.61 -19.56
CA ASP A 27 -15.63 -1.91 -18.81
C ASP A 27 -15.33 -1.93 -17.31
N ARG A 28 -16.29 -1.46 -16.50
CA ARG A 28 -16.26 -1.64 -15.06
C ARG A 28 -16.68 -3.07 -14.73
N ALA A 29 -15.86 -3.76 -13.96
CA ALA A 29 -16.19 -5.11 -13.50
C ALA A 29 -17.42 -5.06 -12.57
N ARG A 30 -18.17 -6.16 -12.46
CA ARG A 30 -19.35 -6.23 -11.58
C ARG A 30 -19.05 -5.87 -10.11
N GLN A 31 -17.79 -6.04 -9.68
CA GLN A 31 -17.33 -5.72 -8.33
C GLN A 31 -17.08 -4.22 -8.12
N GLY A 32 -17.05 -3.41 -9.19
CA GLY A 32 -16.93 -1.96 -9.12
C GLY A 32 -15.59 -1.37 -9.58
N TYR A 33 -14.57 -2.17 -9.92
CA TYR A 33 -13.26 -1.66 -10.35
C TYR A 33 -13.12 -1.51 -11.86
N LEU A 34 -12.20 -0.64 -12.29
CA LEU A 34 -11.71 -0.55 -13.66
C LEU A 34 -10.38 -1.30 -13.81
N ASN A 35 -10.25 -2.12 -14.86
CA ASN A 35 -8.97 -2.73 -15.20
C ASN A 35 -8.26 -1.92 -16.29
N LEU A 36 -7.29 -1.12 -15.87
CA LEU A 36 -6.51 -0.23 -16.73
C LEU A 36 -5.06 -0.71 -16.89
N LEU A 37 -4.78 -1.99 -16.61
CA LEU A 37 -3.50 -2.64 -16.85
C LEU A 37 -3.47 -3.26 -18.26
N PRO A 38 -2.70 -2.70 -19.23
CA PRO A 38 -2.58 -3.29 -20.55
C PRO A 38 -1.90 -4.65 -20.50
N VAL A 39 -2.36 -5.59 -21.33
CA VAL A 39 -1.85 -6.98 -21.37
C VAL A 39 -0.34 -7.03 -21.61
N GLN A 40 0.16 -6.16 -22.48
CA GLN A 40 1.58 -6.02 -22.83
C GLN A 40 2.48 -5.51 -21.69
N HIS A 41 1.91 -5.06 -20.57
CA HIS A 41 2.65 -4.63 -19.38
C HIS A 41 2.50 -5.62 -18.21
N LYS A 42 1.96 -6.83 -18.47
CA LYS A 42 2.00 -7.94 -17.52
C LYS A 42 3.34 -8.66 -17.62
N ASN A 43 4.31 -8.25 -16.80
CA ASN A 43 5.64 -8.87 -16.76
C ASN A 43 5.67 -10.24 -16.05
N SER A 44 4.55 -10.69 -15.44
CA SER A 44 4.39 -12.03 -14.86
C SER A 44 2.91 -12.41 -14.79
N ARG A 45 2.62 -13.71 -14.85
CA ARG A 45 1.27 -14.25 -14.61
C ARG A 45 0.90 -14.30 -13.12
N ASP A 46 1.90 -14.28 -12.23
CA ASP A 46 1.71 -14.41 -10.78
C ASP A 46 2.83 -13.68 -10.00
N PRO A 47 2.99 -12.34 -10.13
CA PRO A 47 3.96 -11.59 -9.32
C PRO A 47 3.40 -11.34 -7.91
N GLY A 48 4.15 -11.73 -6.88
CA GLY A 48 3.87 -11.35 -5.49
C GLY A 48 3.65 -12.53 -4.54
N ASP A 49 2.86 -12.27 -3.49
CA ASP A 49 2.53 -13.20 -2.42
C ASP A 49 1.63 -14.35 -2.92
N ASN A 50 1.87 -15.58 -2.46
CA ASN A 50 0.96 -16.70 -2.75
C ASN A 50 -0.36 -16.56 -1.96
N ALA A 51 -1.37 -17.36 -2.32
CA ALA A 51 -2.70 -17.28 -1.69
C ALA A 51 -2.68 -17.46 -0.16
N ALA A 52 -1.79 -18.30 0.37
CA ALA A 52 -1.68 -18.53 1.81
C ALA A 52 -1.08 -17.31 2.54
N MET A 53 -0.11 -16.63 1.93
CA MET A 53 0.47 -15.37 2.44
C MET A 53 -0.56 -14.26 2.50
N VAL A 54 -1.30 -14.08 1.41
CA VAL A 54 -2.36 -13.07 1.34
C VAL A 54 -3.39 -13.32 2.44
N GLU A 55 -3.82 -14.56 2.59
CA GLU A 55 -4.81 -14.94 3.59
C GLU A 55 -4.29 -14.79 5.04
N ALA A 56 -3.04 -15.12 5.30
CA ALA A 56 -2.40 -14.88 6.59
C ALA A 56 -2.28 -13.39 6.92
N ARG A 57 -1.81 -12.58 5.95
CA ARG A 57 -1.78 -11.11 6.07
C ARG A 57 -3.17 -10.56 6.39
N ARG A 58 -4.19 -11.05 5.68
CA ARG A 58 -5.58 -10.65 5.89
C ARG A 58 -6.05 -10.94 7.31
N ARG A 59 -5.91 -12.18 7.78
CA ARG A 59 -6.28 -12.56 9.15
C ARG A 59 -5.55 -11.73 10.19
N PHE A 60 -4.25 -11.51 10.01
CA PHE A 60 -3.46 -10.71 10.93
C PHE A 60 -3.92 -9.26 11.02
N LEU A 61 -4.16 -8.61 9.87
CA LEU A 61 -4.62 -7.24 9.82
C LEU A 61 -6.06 -7.09 10.31
N ASP A 62 -6.97 -7.97 9.89
CA ASP A 62 -8.37 -8.00 10.33
C ASP A 62 -8.49 -8.37 11.83
N GLY A 63 -7.50 -9.07 12.40
CA GLY A 63 -7.35 -9.32 13.83
C GLY A 63 -6.96 -8.08 14.66
N GLY A 64 -6.73 -6.94 14.01
CA GLY A 64 -6.50 -5.65 14.67
C GLY A 64 -5.07 -5.44 15.17
N HIS A 65 -4.14 -6.37 14.91
CA HIS A 65 -2.77 -6.30 15.40
C HIS A 65 -2.05 -5.00 14.97
N TYR A 66 -2.33 -4.50 13.76
CA TYR A 66 -1.76 -3.26 13.20
C TYR A 66 -2.79 -2.11 13.16
N ALA A 67 -3.90 -2.22 13.89
CA ALA A 67 -4.91 -1.16 13.95
C ALA A 67 -4.35 0.22 14.39
N PRO A 68 -3.42 0.32 15.36
CA PRO A 68 -2.81 1.61 15.71
C PRO A 68 -2.11 2.28 14.54
N LEU A 69 -1.44 1.49 13.68
CA LEU A 69 -0.74 2.00 12.51
C LEU A 69 -1.71 2.57 11.47
N ALA A 70 -2.79 1.85 11.21
CA ALA A 70 -3.79 2.24 10.22
C ALA A 70 -4.59 3.46 10.68
N LYS A 71 -4.89 3.54 11.98
CA LYS A 71 -5.49 4.73 12.59
C LYS A 71 -4.58 5.96 12.42
N ARG A 72 -3.29 5.83 12.75
CA ARG A 72 -2.36 6.96 12.64
C ARG A 72 -2.20 7.44 11.20
N LEU A 73 -2.13 6.50 10.24
CA LEU A 73 -2.10 6.82 8.82
C LEU A 73 -3.31 7.68 8.40
N ALA A 74 -4.50 7.28 8.83
CA ALA A 74 -5.74 7.98 8.53
C ALA A 74 -5.81 9.37 9.18
N GLU A 75 -5.37 9.50 10.44
CA GLU A 75 -5.26 10.79 11.14
C GLU A 75 -4.32 11.76 10.40
N LEU A 76 -3.15 11.28 9.95
CA LEU A 76 -2.21 12.08 9.15
C LEU A 76 -2.83 12.49 7.82
N ALA A 77 -3.44 11.56 7.09
CA ALA A 77 -4.08 11.85 5.82
C ALA A 77 -5.20 12.89 5.96
N ALA A 78 -6.01 12.80 7.02
CA ALA A 78 -7.04 13.78 7.36
C ALA A 78 -6.45 15.16 7.70
N GLY A 79 -5.33 15.20 8.42
CA GLY A 79 -4.63 16.44 8.77
C GLY A 79 -4.15 17.24 7.55
N TYR A 80 -3.81 16.58 6.44
CA TYR A 80 -3.46 17.23 5.18
C TYR A 80 -4.68 17.66 4.35
N ALA A 81 -5.89 17.22 4.72
CA ALA A 81 -7.17 17.58 4.11
C ALA A 81 -7.17 17.60 2.55
N PRO A 82 -6.70 16.54 1.87
CA PRO A 82 -6.65 16.52 0.41
C PRO A 82 -8.06 16.47 -0.17
N ALA A 83 -8.29 17.21 -1.26
CA ALA A 83 -9.50 17.05 -2.06
C ALA A 83 -9.48 15.75 -2.89
N ARG A 84 -8.28 15.31 -3.29
CA ARG A 84 -8.06 14.05 -4.03
C ARG A 84 -6.84 13.31 -3.54
N TRP A 85 -6.97 12.00 -3.38
CA TRP A 85 -5.90 11.13 -2.93
C TRP A 85 -5.86 9.79 -3.67
N LEU A 86 -4.69 9.14 -3.65
CA LEU A 86 -4.47 7.82 -4.22
C LEU A 86 -3.66 6.96 -3.26
N ASP A 87 -4.10 5.73 -3.01
CA ASP A 87 -3.28 4.69 -2.38
C ASP A 87 -2.62 3.79 -3.44
N ILE A 88 -1.29 3.78 -3.46
CA ILE A 88 -0.46 3.05 -4.44
C ILE A 88 0.01 1.72 -3.84
N GLY A 89 -0.48 0.62 -4.42
CA GLY A 89 -0.27 -0.73 -3.87
C GLY A 89 -1.19 -0.98 -2.69
N CYS A 90 -2.48 -0.64 -2.86
CA CYS A 90 -3.49 -0.68 -1.81
C CYS A 90 -3.80 -2.11 -1.29
N GLY A 91 -3.34 -3.15 -2.00
CA GLY A 91 -3.64 -4.53 -1.68
C GLY A 91 -5.14 -4.79 -1.57
N GLU A 92 -5.55 -5.51 -0.53
CA GLU A 92 -6.96 -5.80 -0.24
C GLU A 92 -7.71 -4.65 0.44
N GLY A 93 -7.08 -3.48 0.60
CA GLY A 93 -7.75 -2.26 1.06
C GLY A 93 -7.80 -2.03 2.57
N TYR A 94 -7.00 -2.74 3.38
CA TYR A 94 -7.03 -2.61 4.84
C TYR A 94 -6.74 -1.17 5.31
N TYR A 95 -5.61 -0.60 4.88
CA TYR A 95 -5.24 0.78 5.20
C TYR A 95 -6.06 1.80 4.43
N THR A 96 -6.34 1.50 3.16
CA THR A 96 -7.12 2.34 2.24
C THR A 96 -8.50 2.67 2.80
N THR A 97 -9.17 1.69 3.43
CA THR A 97 -10.50 1.90 4.02
C THR A 97 -10.44 2.90 5.18
N GLN A 98 -9.39 2.85 6.00
CA GLN A 98 -9.22 3.80 7.11
C GLN A 98 -9.03 5.23 6.62
N ILE A 99 -8.26 5.42 5.53
CA ILE A 99 -8.10 6.73 4.89
C ILE A 99 -9.43 7.21 4.32
N ALA A 100 -10.18 6.33 3.65
CA ALA A 100 -11.47 6.65 3.06
C ALA A 100 -12.51 7.08 4.11
N ASP A 101 -12.55 6.39 5.25
CA ASP A 101 -13.44 6.72 6.37
C ASP A 101 -13.08 8.07 7.01
N ALA A 102 -11.79 8.40 7.07
CA ALA A 102 -11.30 9.68 7.59
C ALA A 102 -11.45 10.85 6.58
N LEU A 103 -11.61 10.56 5.30
CA LEU A 103 -11.74 11.53 4.21
C LEU A 103 -13.02 11.31 3.38
N PRO A 104 -14.23 11.33 4.00
CA PRO A 104 -15.47 10.93 3.32
C PRO A 104 -15.90 11.87 2.20
N GLN A 105 -15.37 13.10 2.15
CA GLN A 105 -15.68 14.09 1.12
C GLN A 105 -14.59 14.19 0.05
N ALA A 106 -13.45 13.52 0.24
CA ALA A 106 -12.36 13.55 -0.71
C ALA A 106 -12.56 12.49 -1.80
N GLU A 107 -12.09 12.81 -3.00
CA GLU A 107 -12.10 11.88 -4.11
C GLU A 107 -10.93 10.89 -3.98
N GLY A 108 -11.24 9.66 -3.59
CA GLY A 108 -10.23 8.64 -3.30
C GLY A 108 -10.08 7.58 -4.39
N TYR A 109 -8.81 7.25 -4.69
CA TYR A 109 -8.43 6.22 -5.64
C TYR A 109 -7.63 5.12 -4.93
N ALA A 110 -7.82 3.87 -5.35
CA ALA A 110 -7.10 2.73 -4.80
C ALA A 110 -6.54 1.89 -5.95
N LEU A 111 -5.22 1.76 -6.02
CA LEU A 111 -4.53 1.10 -7.12
C LEU A 111 -3.70 -0.07 -6.64
N ASP A 112 -3.85 -1.21 -7.31
CA ASP A 112 -2.98 -2.37 -7.15
C ASP A 112 -2.89 -3.13 -8.48
N ILE A 113 -1.80 -3.86 -8.69
CA ILE A 113 -1.64 -4.71 -9.88
C ILE A 113 -2.45 -6.01 -9.77
N SER A 114 -2.73 -6.45 -8.54
CA SER A 114 -3.47 -7.67 -8.24
C SER A 114 -4.97 -7.48 -8.40
N ARG A 115 -5.53 -8.06 -9.45
CA ARG A 115 -6.98 -8.12 -9.67
C ARG A 115 -7.73 -8.75 -8.50
N GLU A 116 -7.17 -9.79 -7.88
CA GLU A 116 -7.82 -10.47 -6.76
C GLU A 116 -7.86 -9.60 -5.50
N ALA A 117 -6.79 -8.85 -5.24
CA ALA A 117 -6.75 -7.90 -4.13
C ALA A 117 -7.79 -6.78 -4.33
N ILE A 118 -7.81 -6.17 -5.52
CA ILE A 118 -8.78 -5.13 -5.88
C ILE A 118 -10.22 -5.62 -5.77
N LYS A 119 -10.54 -6.81 -6.30
CA LYS A 119 -11.89 -7.41 -6.20
C LYS A 119 -12.40 -7.48 -4.76
N ARG A 120 -11.50 -7.74 -3.80
CA ARG A 120 -11.83 -7.80 -2.38
C ARG A 120 -11.94 -6.41 -1.77
N GLY A 121 -10.99 -5.53 -2.11
CA GLY A 121 -10.97 -4.13 -1.68
C GLY A 121 -12.26 -3.38 -2.04
N CYS A 122 -12.80 -3.58 -3.24
CA CYS A 122 -14.05 -2.94 -3.68
C CYS A 122 -15.23 -3.12 -2.71
N LYS A 123 -15.26 -4.24 -1.95
CA LYS A 123 -16.31 -4.49 -0.97
C LYS A 123 -16.13 -3.69 0.33
N ARG A 124 -14.89 -3.34 0.69
CA ARG A 124 -14.56 -2.65 1.95
C ARG A 124 -14.87 -1.17 1.86
N ALA A 125 -14.51 -0.53 0.75
CA ALA A 125 -14.75 0.89 0.51
C ALA A 125 -15.34 1.12 -0.89
N PRO A 126 -16.65 0.83 -1.10
CA PRO A 126 -17.30 0.96 -2.40
C PRO A 126 -17.37 2.41 -2.91
N GLN A 127 -17.13 3.40 -2.04
CA GLN A 127 -17.07 4.82 -2.39
C GLN A 127 -15.81 5.22 -3.18
N LEU A 128 -14.78 4.36 -3.22
CA LEU A 128 -13.52 4.67 -3.90
C LEU A 128 -13.54 4.24 -5.37
N GLU A 129 -12.70 4.90 -6.18
CA GLU A 129 -12.40 4.45 -7.53
C GLU A 129 -11.25 3.42 -7.49
N TRP A 130 -11.62 2.14 -7.64
CA TRP A 130 -10.69 1.01 -7.59
C TRP A 130 -10.10 0.69 -8.96
N LEU A 131 -8.78 0.59 -9.03
CA LEU A 131 -8.02 0.45 -10.28
C LEU A 131 -7.11 -0.77 -10.23
N VAL A 132 -7.23 -1.65 -11.23
CA VAL A 132 -6.18 -2.61 -11.55
C VAL A 132 -5.22 -1.95 -12.52
N ALA A 133 -4.04 -1.54 -12.05
CA ALA A 133 -3.04 -0.84 -12.84
C ALA A 133 -1.63 -1.00 -12.24
N SER A 134 -0.60 -0.61 -13.00
CA SER A 134 0.79 -0.62 -12.53
C SER A 134 1.13 0.71 -11.86
N MET A 135 1.82 0.66 -10.72
CA MET A 135 2.36 1.86 -10.06
C MET A 135 3.38 2.64 -10.92
N ALA A 136 3.98 1.98 -11.92
CA ALA A 136 4.92 2.61 -12.84
C ALA A 136 4.23 3.37 -13.99
N ARG A 137 2.90 3.20 -14.13
CA ARG A 137 2.06 3.85 -15.15
C ARG A 137 0.65 4.04 -14.58
N VAL A 138 0.54 4.94 -13.62
CA VAL A 138 -0.73 5.21 -12.95
C VAL A 138 -1.66 5.94 -13.94
N PRO A 139 -2.88 5.42 -14.18
CA PRO A 139 -3.81 5.95 -15.19
C PRO A 139 -4.56 7.18 -14.67
N LEU A 140 -3.82 8.11 -14.06
CA LEU A 140 -4.29 9.42 -13.64
C LEU A 140 -3.51 10.51 -14.36
N SER A 141 -4.16 11.66 -14.52
CA SER A 141 -3.55 12.84 -15.14
C SER A 141 -2.41 13.40 -14.27
N ASP A 142 -1.52 14.15 -14.90
CA ASP A 142 -0.47 14.87 -14.20
C ASP A 142 -1.05 15.88 -13.20
N ALA A 143 -0.35 16.11 -12.09
CA ALA A 143 -0.71 17.06 -11.06
C ALA A 143 -2.17 16.94 -10.56
N SER A 144 -2.72 15.72 -10.53
CA SER A 144 -4.12 15.49 -10.19
C SER A 144 -4.38 15.23 -8.72
N CYS A 145 -3.39 14.80 -7.94
CA CYS A 145 -3.57 14.37 -6.54
C CYS A 145 -2.90 15.34 -5.56
N GLN A 146 -3.52 15.60 -4.41
CA GLN A 146 -2.90 16.33 -3.31
C GLN A 146 -2.21 15.39 -2.32
N LEU A 147 -2.67 14.15 -2.20
CA LEU A 147 -2.05 13.13 -1.35
C LEU A 147 -1.84 11.82 -2.12
N LEU A 148 -0.64 11.26 -2.03
CA LEU A 148 -0.38 9.87 -2.36
C LEU A 148 -0.11 9.11 -1.06
N ALA A 149 -0.71 7.95 -0.87
CA ALA A 149 -0.35 7.01 0.19
C ALA A 149 0.46 5.85 -0.41
N SER A 150 1.50 5.42 0.30
CA SER A 150 2.25 4.21 -0.05
C SER A 150 2.60 3.45 1.22
N VAL A 151 1.94 2.31 1.41
CA VAL A 151 2.02 1.53 2.64
C VAL A 151 2.76 0.23 2.39
N PHE A 152 4.02 0.13 2.85
CA PHE A 152 4.88 -1.05 2.64
C PHE A 152 5.01 -1.50 1.18
N SER A 153 4.71 -0.59 0.24
CA SER A 153 4.68 -0.85 -1.18
C SER A 153 5.93 -0.25 -1.84
N PRO A 154 6.47 -0.86 -2.90
CA PRO A 154 7.42 -0.19 -3.77
C PRO A 154 6.84 1.11 -4.34
N LEU A 155 7.71 2.03 -4.75
CA LEU A 155 7.33 3.33 -5.25
C LEU A 155 8.15 3.67 -6.49
N ASP A 156 7.47 4.18 -7.52
CA ASP A 156 8.11 4.88 -8.63
C ASP A 156 8.08 6.39 -8.34
N TRP A 157 9.24 6.97 -8.06
CA TRP A 157 9.38 8.39 -7.72
C TRP A 157 9.01 9.33 -8.86
N GLN A 158 9.21 8.92 -10.11
CA GLN A 158 8.88 9.76 -11.26
C GLN A 158 7.36 9.85 -11.41
N GLU A 159 6.67 8.71 -11.28
CA GLU A 159 5.20 8.68 -11.28
C GLU A 159 4.63 9.44 -10.07
N ALA A 160 5.18 9.23 -8.86
CA ALA A 160 4.72 9.97 -7.68
C ALA A 160 4.81 11.49 -7.89
N ARG A 161 5.95 11.97 -8.39
CA ARG A 161 6.16 13.40 -8.70
C ARG A 161 5.26 13.88 -9.83
N ARG A 162 4.98 13.06 -10.85
CA ARG A 162 4.08 13.40 -11.96
C ARG A 162 2.65 13.61 -11.46
N LEU A 163 2.16 12.72 -10.60
CA LEU A 163 0.79 12.71 -10.10
C LEU A 163 0.48 13.82 -9.09
N LEU A 164 1.45 14.18 -8.26
CA LEU A 164 1.26 15.20 -7.23
C LEU A 164 1.08 16.58 -7.84
N ALA A 165 0.05 17.30 -7.39
CA ALA A 165 -0.07 18.74 -7.60
C ALA A 165 1.05 19.48 -6.84
N PRO A 166 1.45 20.70 -7.24
CA PRO A 166 2.31 21.54 -6.42
C PRO A 166 1.73 21.72 -5.01
N GLY A 167 2.55 21.56 -3.96
CA GLY A 167 2.13 21.56 -2.56
C GLY A 167 1.42 20.29 -2.09
N GLY A 168 1.20 19.30 -2.97
CA GLY A 168 0.77 17.96 -2.58
C GLY A 168 1.94 17.13 -2.05
N GLY A 169 1.64 16.01 -1.39
CA GLY A 169 2.70 15.16 -0.85
C GLY A 169 2.39 13.66 -0.81
N LEU A 170 3.47 12.90 -0.66
CA LEU A 170 3.47 11.47 -0.47
C LEU A 170 3.56 11.16 1.02
N LEU A 171 2.54 10.49 1.55
CA LEU A 171 2.52 9.87 2.87
C LEU A 171 3.00 8.42 2.75
N ARG A 172 4.27 8.19 3.07
CA ARG A 172 4.92 6.88 2.96
C ARG A 172 5.03 6.21 4.33
N MET A 173 4.62 4.96 4.42
CA MET A 173 4.75 4.14 5.61
C MET A 173 5.76 2.99 5.40
N GLY A 174 6.76 2.87 6.28
CA GLY A 174 7.80 1.86 6.18
C GLY A 174 8.35 1.40 7.54
N PRO A 175 8.91 0.18 7.63
CA PRO A 175 9.49 -0.30 8.88
C PRO A 175 10.74 0.50 9.25
N THR A 176 10.96 0.70 10.54
CA THR A 176 12.24 1.19 11.06
C THR A 176 13.22 0.04 11.28
N ARG A 177 14.47 0.37 11.61
CA ARG A 177 15.49 -0.60 12.04
C ARG A 177 15.07 -1.42 13.27
N ASP A 178 14.15 -0.92 14.08
CA ASP A 178 13.70 -1.55 15.33
C ASP A 178 12.48 -2.47 15.12
N HIS A 179 11.86 -2.44 13.94
CA HIS A 179 10.65 -3.22 13.68
C HIS A 179 10.89 -4.73 13.79
N LEU A 180 10.14 -5.41 14.64
CA LEU A 180 10.17 -6.86 14.82
C LEU A 180 11.58 -7.40 15.13
N LEU A 181 12.40 -6.66 15.87
CA LEU A 181 13.75 -7.09 16.24
C LEU A 181 13.75 -8.43 16.99
N GLU A 182 12.80 -8.64 17.90
CA GLU A 182 12.66 -9.85 18.70
C GLU A 182 12.35 -11.07 17.83
N LEU A 183 11.43 -10.90 16.87
CA LEU A 183 11.14 -11.93 15.87
C LEU A 183 12.39 -12.24 15.05
N ARG A 184 13.09 -11.22 14.54
CA ARG A 184 14.31 -11.40 13.74
C ARG A 184 15.41 -12.12 14.53
N GLY A 185 15.57 -11.82 15.82
CA GLY A 185 16.52 -12.48 16.71
C GLY A 185 16.23 -13.97 16.92
N LYS A 186 14.94 -14.39 16.89
CA LYS A 186 14.57 -15.80 16.93
C LYS A 186 14.77 -16.52 15.57
N LEU A 187 14.79 -15.79 14.46
CA LEU A 187 14.89 -16.36 13.11
C LEU A 187 16.32 -16.41 12.56
N TYR A 188 17.22 -15.54 13.02
CA TYR A 188 18.59 -15.40 12.50
C TYR A 188 19.63 -15.43 13.61
N ASP A 189 20.79 -16.03 13.32
CA ASP A 189 21.94 -16.01 14.24
C ASP A 189 22.54 -14.61 14.39
N GLN A 190 22.45 -13.82 13.32
CA GLN A 190 22.88 -12.42 13.29
C GLN A 190 21.83 -11.58 12.57
N VAL A 191 21.27 -10.61 13.29
CA VAL A 191 20.36 -9.62 12.70
C VAL A 191 21.21 -8.56 12.02
N ARG A 192 21.16 -8.50 10.69
CA ARG A 192 21.85 -7.45 9.92
C ARG A 192 21.21 -6.10 10.22
N ASP A 193 22.06 -5.08 10.30
CA ASP A 193 21.60 -3.70 10.42
C ASP A 193 20.76 -3.31 9.19
N TYR A 194 19.72 -2.53 9.42
CA TYR A 194 18.81 -2.05 8.40
C TYR A 194 18.83 -0.53 8.39
N ASP A 195 19.37 0.03 7.31
CA ASP A 195 19.30 1.46 7.08
C ASP A 195 17.91 1.84 6.56
N ASP A 196 17.08 2.30 7.50
CA ASP A 196 15.73 2.79 7.28
C ASP A 196 15.69 4.22 6.72
N GLN A 197 16.83 4.90 6.52
CA GLN A 197 16.90 6.23 5.91
C GLN A 197 17.26 6.19 4.43
N LYS A 198 17.77 5.07 3.92
CA LYS A 198 18.22 4.92 2.53
C LYS A 198 17.22 5.37 1.47
N HIS A 199 15.91 5.21 1.68
CA HIS A 199 14.92 5.68 0.67
C HIS A 199 14.81 7.20 0.60
N LEU A 200 15.26 7.95 1.61
CA LEU A 200 15.29 9.40 1.59
C LEU A 200 16.31 9.91 0.56
N GLU A 201 17.39 9.16 0.32
CA GLU A 201 18.37 9.45 -0.73
C GLU A 201 17.79 9.33 -2.14
N LEU A 202 16.64 8.66 -2.28
CA LEU A 202 15.96 8.45 -3.55
C LEU A 202 14.92 9.56 -3.85
N ILE A 203 14.73 10.52 -2.93
CA ILE A 203 13.81 11.64 -3.15
C ILE A 203 14.34 12.49 -4.32
N PRO A 204 13.57 12.64 -5.41
CA PRO A 204 14.04 13.36 -6.59
C PRO A 204 14.05 14.88 -6.37
N PRO A 205 14.83 15.63 -7.18
CA PRO A 205 14.74 17.08 -7.20
C PRO A 205 13.30 17.58 -7.41
N GLY A 206 12.92 18.66 -6.72
CA GLY A 206 11.55 19.18 -6.70
C GLY A 206 10.62 18.48 -5.70
N MET A 207 11.15 17.60 -4.86
CA MET A 207 10.46 17.05 -3.70
C MET A 207 11.38 17.13 -2.46
N GLN A 208 10.80 17.17 -1.27
CA GLN A 208 11.56 17.21 -0.02
C GLN A 208 10.83 16.47 1.11
N LEU A 209 11.58 15.90 2.04
CA LEU A 209 11.02 15.41 3.29
C LEU A 209 10.61 16.61 4.15
N ALA A 210 9.31 16.80 4.35
CA ALA A 210 8.76 17.91 5.13
C ALA A 210 8.47 17.49 6.59
N HIS A 211 8.06 16.24 6.81
CA HIS A 211 7.85 15.70 8.16
C HIS A 211 8.17 14.21 8.22
N SER A 212 8.64 13.74 9.38
CA SER A 212 8.86 12.33 9.65
C SER A 212 8.54 12.04 11.11
N GLU A 213 7.79 10.97 11.38
CA GLU A 213 7.52 10.48 12.72
C GLU A 213 7.50 8.96 12.78
N THR A 214 7.78 8.41 13.96
CA THR A 214 7.76 6.96 14.20
C THR A 214 6.69 6.64 15.24
N LEU A 215 5.83 5.67 14.91
CA LEU A 215 4.93 5.05 15.87
C LEU A 215 5.52 3.71 16.33
N THR A 216 5.75 3.61 17.63
CA THR A 216 6.26 2.40 18.28
C THR A 216 5.30 1.89 19.34
N PHE A 217 5.02 0.59 19.32
CA PHE A 217 4.26 -0.09 20.37
C PHE A 217 4.63 -1.58 20.46
N ASN A 218 4.36 -2.19 21.61
CA ASN A 218 4.56 -3.62 21.81
C ASN A 218 3.31 -4.38 21.39
N LEU A 219 3.51 -5.44 20.61
CA LEU A 219 2.47 -6.34 20.15
C LEU A 219 2.64 -7.69 20.82
N GLN A 220 1.65 -8.07 21.62
CA GLN A 220 1.58 -9.37 22.29
C GLN A 220 0.86 -10.38 21.40
N LEU A 221 1.58 -11.40 20.93
CA LEU A 221 1.03 -12.46 20.08
C LEU A 221 0.83 -13.71 20.92
N THR A 222 -0.38 -13.86 21.46
CA THR A 222 -0.73 -14.93 22.39
C THR A 222 -1.20 -16.20 21.68
N SER A 223 -1.78 -16.12 20.49
CA SER A 223 -2.22 -17.29 19.71
C SER A 223 -1.16 -17.80 18.74
N ASN A 224 -1.12 -19.13 18.55
CA ASN A 224 -0.25 -19.77 17.56
C ASN A 224 -0.54 -19.26 16.14
N GLU A 225 -1.82 -19.02 15.83
CA GLU A 225 -2.25 -18.51 14.53
C GLU A 225 -1.70 -17.12 14.25
N ALA A 226 -1.77 -16.17 15.21
CA ALA A 226 -1.25 -14.83 15.00
C ALA A 226 0.28 -14.81 14.78
N ARG A 227 1.01 -15.70 15.46
CA ARG A 227 2.46 -15.86 15.25
C ARG A 227 2.76 -16.49 13.89
N ALA A 228 2.00 -17.50 13.48
CA ALA A 228 2.12 -18.10 12.16
C ALA A 228 1.80 -17.09 11.05
N ASP A 229 0.77 -16.28 11.24
CA ASP A 229 0.33 -15.27 10.28
C ASP A 229 1.36 -14.15 10.14
N LEU A 230 1.92 -13.66 11.25
CA LEU A 230 3.02 -12.67 11.23
C LEU A 230 4.25 -13.22 10.46
N LEU A 231 4.63 -14.48 10.71
CA LEU A 231 5.72 -15.12 9.97
C LEU A 231 5.43 -15.20 8.47
N ALA A 232 4.21 -15.58 8.10
CA ALA A 232 3.82 -15.76 6.70
C ALA A 232 3.76 -14.43 5.94
N MET A 233 3.35 -13.34 6.59
CA MET A 233 3.25 -12.02 5.94
C MET A 233 4.55 -11.22 5.93
N THR A 234 5.63 -11.72 6.56
CA THR A 234 6.93 -11.05 6.60
C THR A 234 7.95 -11.80 5.74
N PRO A 235 8.85 -11.12 5.00
CA PRO A 235 9.94 -11.78 4.26
C PRO A 235 10.85 -12.64 5.15
N HIS A 236 10.85 -12.37 6.47
CA HIS A 236 11.66 -13.08 7.44
C HIS A 236 11.22 -14.53 7.65
N GLY A 237 9.91 -14.81 7.68
CA GLY A 237 9.41 -16.18 7.85
C GLY A 237 9.83 -17.11 6.70
N TRP A 238 9.85 -16.59 5.47
CA TRP A 238 10.24 -17.35 4.27
C TRP A 238 11.72 -17.72 4.25
N ARG A 239 12.57 -16.84 4.79
CA ARG A 239 14.03 -17.06 4.83
C ARG A 239 14.48 -17.90 6.01
N ALA A 240 13.63 -18.10 7.01
CA ALA A 240 13.95 -18.88 8.20
C ALA A 240 13.84 -20.40 7.95
N SER A 241 14.51 -21.20 8.77
CA SER A 241 14.34 -22.65 8.76
C SER A 241 12.95 -23.05 9.30
N ALA A 242 12.47 -24.24 8.91
CA ALA A 242 11.21 -24.78 9.43
C ALA A 242 11.22 -24.92 10.95
N GLU A 243 12.36 -25.32 11.52
CA GLU A 243 12.56 -25.46 12.96
C GLU A 243 12.41 -24.11 13.69
N ARG A 244 13.07 -23.05 13.21
CA ARG A 244 12.97 -21.71 13.83
C ARG A 244 11.56 -21.15 13.73
N ARG A 245 10.87 -21.36 12.60
CA ARG A 245 9.44 -21.01 12.47
C ARG A 245 8.59 -21.74 13.49
N ALA A 246 8.77 -23.05 13.65
CA ALA A 246 8.02 -23.85 14.60
C ALA A 246 8.27 -23.40 16.05
N ALA A 247 9.51 -23.08 16.40
CA ALA A 247 9.87 -22.56 17.72
C ALA A 247 9.18 -21.21 18.02
N VAL A 248 9.16 -20.29 17.05
CA VAL A 248 8.43 -19.02 17.18
C VAL A 248 6.92 -19.26 17.36
N ILE A 249 6.33 -20.21 16.65
CA ILE A 249 4.89 -20.50 16.75
C ILE A 249 4.53 -21.16 18.09
N ALA A 250 5.43 -21.97 18.65
CA ALA A 250 5.17 -22.76 19.85
C ALA A 250 5.04 -21.92 21.14
N GLU A 251 5.69 -20.77 21.22
CA GLU A 251 5.75 -19.95 22.44
C GLU A 251 5.13 -18.57 22.24
N PRO A 252 4.50 -17.96 23.26
CA PRO A 252 4.09 -16.56 23.21
C PRO A 252 5.23 -15.65 22.77
N LEU A 253 4.91 -14.65 21.95
CA LEU A 253 5.88 -13.72 21.41
C LEU A 253 5.42 -12.28 21.63
N GLU A 254 6.24 -11.50 22.32
CA GLU A 254 6.16 -10.04 22.31
C GLU A 254 7.13 -9.51 21.26
N VAL A 255 6.65 -8.60 20.42
CA VAL A 255 7.48 -7.92 19.42
C VAL A 255 7.28 -6.42 19.47
N THR A 256 8.33 -5.68 19.18
CA THR A 256 8.27 -4.25 18.95
C THR A 256 7.77 -3.98 17.53
N VAL A 257 6.63 -3.31 17.40
CA VAL A 257 6.19 -2.73 16.12
C VAL A 257 6.67 -1.28 16.09
N ALA A 258 7.56 -0.94 15.14
CA ALA A 258 8.14 0.39 15.02
C ALA A 258 8.13 0.83 13.55
N ILE A 259 7.18 1.69 13.19
CA ILE A 259 6.89 2.08 11.80
C ILE A 259 7.05 3.58 11.65
N ARG A 260 7.72 3.99 10.57
CA ARG A 260 7.93 5.39 10.22
C ARG A 260 6.91 5.86 9.18
N TYR A 261 6.43 7.08 9.39
CA TYR A 261 5.58 7.84 8.49
C TYR A 261 6.38 9.03 8.00
N ASP A 262 6.63 9.06 6.69
CA ASP A 262 7.32 10.17 6.04
C ASP A 262 6.31 10.95 5.19
N TRP A 263 6.24 12.26 5.38
CA TRP A 263 5.56 13.20 4.49
C TRP A 263 6.59 13.86 3.58
N ILE A 264 6.52 13.53 2.31
CA ILE A 264 7.41 14.06 1.27
C ILE A 264 6.60 14.96 0.35
N GLU A 265 6.86 16.25 0.43
CA GLU A 265 6.13 17.29 -0.29
C GLU A 265 6.73 17.51 -1.68
N LYS A 266 5.88 17.81 -2.66
CA LYS A 266 6.27 18.32 -3.97
C LYS A 266 6.27 19.85 -3.94
N LEU A 267 7.44 20.42 -4.25
CA LEU A 267 7.69 21.87 -4.31
C LEU A 267 7.00 22.53 -5.51
#